data_AF-R7BHX2-F1
#
_entry.id   AF-R7BHX2-F1
#
_cell.length_a   1.000
_cell.length_b   1.000
_cell.length_c   1.000
_cell.angle_alpha   90.00
_cell.angle_beta   90.00
_cell.angle_gamma   90.00
#
_symmetry.space_group_name_H-M   'P 1'
#
loop_
_entity.id
_entity.type
_entity.pdbx_description
1 polymer ?
#
loop_
_entity_poly.entity_id
_entity_poly.type
_entity_poly.pdbx_seq_one_letter_code
_entity_poly.pdbx_strand_id
1 'polypeptide(L)'
;MTKYLHPDRETAIKYVIAAFILYVLDYLIPVLGFISIILLFLGIKPFMHDENNHFKVAYKSLKKMTVAYVIMKLAVFVPETGLFKASTSTVVRLIAMGIATIYFIYVTHYFTEGILLDAKTAKINFVKLGLNTPWILMGVFVMAHFVCAVTFKQPIPSITVVITFMLCVYYCIKLYQAFPKVYPGSMKTEPR
;
A
#
# COMPACT_ATOMS: atom_id res chain seq x y z
N MET A 1 9.12 -6.07 32.92
CA MET A 1 8.48 -7.29 32.39
C MET A 1 7.95 -6.97 31.00
N THR A 2 8.70 -7.43 30.00
CA THR A 2 8.57 -7.36 28.53
C THR A 2 7.24 -6.88 27.94
N LYS A 3 7.25 -5.72 27.25
CA LYS A 3 6.21 -5.36 26.28
C LYS A 3 6.84 -5.09 24.92
N TYR A 4 7.07 -6.20 24.21
CA TYR A 4 7.17 -6.39 22.77
C TYR A 4 7.69 -5.23 21.90
N LEU A 5 8.76 -5.57 21.19
CA LEU A 5 9.34 -5.04 19.96
C LEU A 5 8.30 -4.58 18.90
N HIS A 6 7.47 -3.59 19.20
CA HIS A 6 6.69 -2.88 18.20
C HIS A 6 7.58 -1.75 17.66
N PRO A 7 7.80 -1.64 16.34
CA PRO A 7 8.40 -0.42 15.81
C PRO A 7 7.57 0.76 16.33
N ASP A 8 8.24 1.82 16.78
CA ASP A 8 7.56 3.06 17.11
C ASP A 8 6.67 3.48 15.94
N ARG A 9 5.54 4.14 16.20
CA ARG A 9 4.58 4.45 15.13
C ARG A 9 5.23 5.30 14.02
N GLU A 10 6.33 5.99 14.34
CA GLU A 10 7.18 6.71 13.38
C GLU A 10 7.90 5.79 12.39
N THR A 11 8.59 4.75 12.86
CA THR A 11 9.21 3.76 11.97
C THR A 11 8.14 3.00 11.20
N ALA A 12 7.00 2.73 11.83
CA ALA A 12 5.87 2.08 11.20
C ALA A 12 5.34 2.89 9.99
N ILE A 13 5.17 4.21 10.11
CA ILE A 13 4.71 5.04 8.98
C ILE A 13 5.75 5.08 7.86
N LYS A 14 7.05 5.09 8.17
CA LYS A 14 8.12 5.00 7.16
C LYS A 14 8.03 3.70 6.38
N TYR A 15 7.75 2.58 7.04
CA TYR A 15 7.52 1.30 6.37
C TYR A 15 6.28 1.32 5.47
N VAL A 16 5.16 1.89 5.93
CA VAL A 16 3.95 2.03 5.09
C VAL A 16 4.23 2.86 3.83
N ILE A 17 4.90 4.00 3.98
CA ILE A 17 5.27 4.88 2.87
C ILE A 17 6.18 4.15 1.88
N ALA A 18 7.26 3.56 2.36
CA ALA A 18 8.18 2.79 1.53
C ALA A 18 7.45 1.67 0.79
N ALA A 19 6.52 1.00 1.47
CA ALA A 19 5.77 -0.08 0.88
C ALA A 19 4.81 0.37 -0.23
N PHE A 20 4.09 1.48 -0.07
CA PHE A 20 3.22 2.01 -1.13
C PHE A 20 4.02 2.36 -2.39
N ILE A 21 5.18 3.00 -2.21
CA ILE A 21 6.09 3.32 -3.30
C ILE A 21 6.58 2.03 -3.99
N LEU A 22 7.06 1.06 -3.21
CA LEU A 22 7.56 -0.21 -3.74
C LEU A 22 6.49 -1.04 -4.45
N TYR A 23 5.22 -0.95 -4.01
CA TYR A 23 4.10 -1.60 -4.69
C TYR A 23 3.90 -1.03 -6.09
N VAL A 24 3.94 0.30 -6.24
CA VAL A 24 3.80 0.93 -7.57
C VAL A 24 5.03 0.65 -8.43
N LEU A 25 6.23 0.63 -7.85
CA LEU A 25 7.45 0.27 -8.58
C LEU A 25 7.52 -1.21 -8.97
N ASP A 26 6.70 -2.08 -8.37
CA ASP A 26 6.62 -3.49 -8.75
C ASP A 26 6.17 -3.70 -10.20
N TYR A 27 5.43 -2.75 -10.77
CA TYR A 27 5.10 -2.74 -12.20
C TYR A 27 6.34 -2.62 -13.10
N LEU A 28 7.45 -2.08 -12.58
CA LEU A 28 8.74 -1.94 -13.28
C LEU A 28 9.75 -3.01 -12.85
N ILE A 29 9.80 -3.32 -11.55
CA ILE A 29 10.78 -4.25 -10.95
C ILE A 29 9.99 -5.29 -10.13
N PRO A 30 9.64 -6.45 -10.72
CA PRO A 30 8.69 -7.42 -10.17
C PRO A 30 9.03 -8.07 -8.81
N VAL A 31 10.21 -7.80 -8.24
CA VAL A 31 10.63 -8.31 -6.92
C VAL A 31 10.21 -7.35 -5.80
N LEU A 32 9.97 -6.07 -6.13
CA LEU A 32 9.74 -5.03 -5.13
C LEU A 32 8.41 -5.19 -4.39
N GLY A 33 7.39 -5.78 -5.00
CA GLY A 33 6.11 -5.92 -4.29
C GLY A 33 6.12 -7.02 -3.22
N PHE A 34 7.05 -7.99 -3.25
CA PHE A 34 7.27 -8.87 -2.10
C PHE A 34 7.81 -8.08 -0.90
N ILE A 35 8.78 -7.19 -1.14
CA ILE A 35 9.33 -6.30 -0.11
C ILE A 35 8.23 -5.35 0.38
N SER A 36 7.41 -4.81 -0.52
CA SER A 36 6.26 -3.98 -0.18
C SER A 36 5.30 -4.67 0.79
N ILE A 37 4.89 -5.91 0.51
CA ILE A 37 3.96 -6.64 1.37
C ILE A 37 4.54 -6.82 2.78
N ILE A 38 5.82 -7.19 2.90
CA ILE A 38 6.49 -7.35 4.20
C ILE A 38 6.47 -6.02 4.97
N LEU A 39 6.83 -4.92 4.30
CA LEU A 39 6.83 -3.59 4.90
C LEU A 39 5.42 -3.12 5.29
N LEU A 40 4.37 -3.45 4.52
CA LEU A 40 2.98 -3.15 4.90
C LEU A 40 2.58 -3.91 6.16
N PHE A 41 2.99 -5.18 6.32
CA PHE A 41 2.70 -5.93 7.54
C PHE A 41 3.41 -5.30 8.74
N LEU A 42 4.67 -4.92 8.61
CA LEU A 42 5.43 -4.25 9.66
C LEU A 42 4.87 -2.86 9.99
N GLY A 43 4.43 -2.13 8.98
CA GLY A 43 3.95 -0.77 9.09
C GLY A 43 2.53 -0.64 9.62
N ILE A 44 1.60 -1.53 9.25
CA ILE A 44 0.19 -1.45 9.69
C ILE A 44 0.00 -2.09 11.08
N LYS A 45 0.80 -3.11 11.42
CA LYS A 45 0.65 -3.88 12.68
C LYS A 45 0.61 -2.99 13.95
N PRO A 46 1.46 -1.95 14.11
CA PRO A 46 1.42 -1.06 15.27
C PRO A 46 0.10 -0.26 15.43
N PHE A 47 -0.66 -0.09 14.35
CA PHE A 47 -1.95 0.63 14.36
C PHE A 47 -3.16 -0.30 14.60
N MET A 48 -2.99 -1.62 14.54
CA MET A 48 -4.10 -2.57 14.69
C MET A 48 -4.75 -2.57 16.08
N HIS A 49 -3.98 -2.18 17.09
CA HIS A 49 -4.43 -2.13 18.47
C HIS A 49 -5.07 -0.80 18.83
N ASP A 50 -5.18 0.13 17.87
CA ASP A 50 -5.93 1.36 18.07
C ASP A 50 -7.44 1.06 18.18
N GLU A 51 -8.19 1.94 18.84
CA GLU A 51 -9.65 1.84 18.93
C GLU A 51 -10.29 1.93 17.54
N ASN A 52 -9.58 2.56 16.61
CA ASN A 52 -9.97 2.71 15.24
C ASN A 52 -9.94 1.37 14.47
N ASN A 53 -11.14 0.87 14.16
CA ASN A 53 -11.30 -0.37 13.41
C ASN A 53 -10.80 -0.29 11.96
N HIS A 54 -10.57 0.90 11.38
CA HIS A 54 -10.11 1.03 10.00
C HIS A 54 -8.72 0.43 9.81
N PHE A 55 -7.82 0.51 10.80
CA PHE A 55 -6.51 -0.14 10.71
C PHE A 55 -6.61 -1.67 10.74
N LYS A 56 -7.58 -2.22 11.48
CA LYS A 56 -7.87 -3.67 11.47
C LYS A 56 -8.40 -4.11 10.11
N VAL A 57 -9.25 -3.29 9.48
CA VAL A 57 -9.75 -3.54 8.13
C VAL A 57 -8.63 -3.43 7.09
N ALA A 58 -7.75 -2.43 7.19
CA ALA A 58 -6.56 -2.29 6.34
C ALA A 58 -5.68 -3.55 6.43
N TYR A 59 -5.42 -4.05 7.64
CA TYR A 59 -4.65 -5.27 7.85
C TYR A 59 -5.35 -6.53 7.28
N LYS A 60 -6.68 -6.63 7.42
CA LYS A 60 -7.46 -7.72 6.83
C LYS A 60 -7.40 -7.69 5.30
N SER A 61 -7.49 -6.51 4.71
CA SER A 61 -7.34 -6.30 3.26
C SER A 61 -5.93 -6.66 2.79
N LEU A 62 -4.89 -6.31 3.55
CA LEU A 62 -3.50 -6.69 3.25
C LEU A 62 -3.30 -8.20 3.17
N LYS A 63 -3.91 -8.97 4.09
CA LYS A 63 -3.87 -10.45 4.02
C LYS A 63 -4.46 -10.98 2.72
N LYS A 64 -5.62 -10.45 2.30
CA LYS A 64 -6.28 -10.86 1.06
C LYS A 64 -5.47 -10.44 -0.18
N MET A 65 -4.91 -9.23 -0.16
CA MET A 65 -3.98 -8.73 -1.18
C MET A 65 -2.79 -9.67 -1.34
N THR A 66 -2.19 -10.11 -0.22
CA THR A 66 -1.02 -10.98 -0.21
C THR A 66 -1.30 -12.30 -0.91
N VAL A 67 -2.44 -12.93 -0.64
CA VAL A 67 -2.83 -14.19 -1.30
C VAL A 67 -2.96 -13.99 -2.81
N ALA A 68 -3.71 -12.96 -3.24
CA ALA A 68 -3.89 -12.66 -4.66
C ALA A 68 -2.56 -12.34 -5.36
N TYR A 69 -1.71 -11.57 -4.69
CA TYR A 69 -0.41 -11.17 -5.20
C TYR A 69 0.57 -12.34 -5.32
N VAL A 70 0.63 -13.24 -4.32
CA VAL A 70 1.43 -14.47 -4.39
C VAL A 70 0.96 -15.35 -5.55
N ILE A 71 -0.35 -15.52 -5.74
CA ILE A 71 -0.91 -16.26 -6.89
C ILE A 71 -0.47 -15.61 -8.20
N MET A 72 -0.60 -14.28 -8.31
CA MET A 72 -0.16 -13.53 -9.49
C MET A 72 1.34 -13.73 -9.77
N LYS A 73 2.20 -13.66 -8.75
CA LYS A 73 3.64 -13.79 -8.92
C LYS A 73 4.07 -15.22 -9.23
N LEU A 74 3.46 -16.22 -8.60
CA LEU A 74 3.66 -17.62 -9.01
C LEU A 74 3.23 -17.82 -10.47
N ALA A 75 2.11 -17.22 -10.89
CA ALA A 75 1.65 -17.29 -12.28
C ALA A 75 2.62 -16.66 -13.30
N VAL A 76 3.40 -15.64 -12.89
CA VAL A 76 4.37 -14.92 -13.73
C VAL A 76 5.77 -15.54 -13.67
N PHE A 77 6.24 -15.94 -12.49
CA PHE A 77 7.59 -16.51 -12.31
C PHE A 77 7.71 -17.95 -12.81
N VAL A 78 6.61 -18.71 -12.84
CA VAL A 78 6.62 -20.12 -13.27
C VAL A 78 7.02 -20.29 -14.76
N PRO A 79 6.50 -19.50 -15.71
CA PRO A 79 6.94 -19.59 -17.11
C PRO A 79 8.31 -18.96 -17.38
N GLU A 80 8.68 -17.88 -16.68
CA GLU A 80 9.85 -17.06 -17.03
C GLU A 80 11.19 -17.58 -16.45
N THR A 81 11.15 -18.41 -15.41
CA THR A 81 12.36 -18.97 -14.77
C THR A 81 12.60 -20.46 -15.04
N GLY A 82 11.68 -21.14 -15.74
CA GLY A 82 11.79 -22.56 -16.05
C GLY A 82 11.72 -23.51 -14.85
N LEU A 83 11.45 -23.00 -13.63
CA LEU A 83 11.46 -23.78 -12.40
C LEU A 83 10.29 -24.80 -12.31
N PHE A 84 9.19 -24.57 -13.03
CA PHE A 84 8.04 -25.49 -13.12
C PHE A 84 7.41 -25.45 -14.53
N LYS A 85 7.05 -26.61 -15.08
CA LYS A 85 6.52 -26.80 -16.46
C LYS A 85 5.11 -26.24 -16.74
N ALA A 86 4.44 -25.62 -15.77
CA ALA A 86 3.03 -25.26 -15.90
C ALA A 86 2.85 -23.82 -16.41
N SER A 87 2.48 -23.65 -17.69
CA SER A 87 2.06 -22.34 -18.19
C SER A 87 0.79 -21.90 -17.45
N THR A 88 0.89 -20.86 -16.62
CA THR A 88 -0.31 -20.33 -15.95
C THR A 88 -1.11 -19.51 -16.97
N SER A 89 -2.42 -19.78 -17.09
CA SER A 89 -3.29 -19.09 -18.06
C SER A 89 -3.22 -17.57 -17.88
N THR A 90 -3.07 -16.82 -18.97
CA THR A 90 -3.15 -15.35 -19.02
C THR A 90 -4.37 -14.81 -18.27
N VAL A 91 -5.48 -15.55 -18.28
CA VAL A 91 -6.72 -15.20 -17.57
C VAL A 91 -6.53 -15.21 -16.05
N VAL A 92 -5.88 -16.24 -15.50
CA VAL A 92 -5.61 -16.35 -14.06
C VAL A 92 -4.69 -15.22 -13.60
N ARG A 93 -3.68 -14.88 -14.41
CA ARG A 93 -2.79 -13.74 -14.14
C ARG A 93 -3.55 -12.42 -14.07
N LEU A 94 -4.42 -12.14 -15.05
CA LEU A 94 -5.20 -10.90 -15.09
C LEU A 94 -6.21 -10.81 -13.92
N ILE A 95 -6.86 -11.91 -13.56
CA ILE A 95 -7.75 -11.97 -12.39
C ILE A 95 -6.98 -11.67 -11.10
N ALA A 96 -5.83 -12.32 -10.90
CA ALA A 96 -5.02 -12.14 -9.71
C ALA A 96 -4.47 -10.70 -9.60
N MET A 97 -4.05 -10.11 -10.73
CA MET A 97 -3.64 -8.70 -10.83
C MET A 97 -4.78 -7.74 -10.45
N GLY A 98 -6.01 -7.99 -10.94
CA GLY A 98 -7.18 -7.19 -10.61
C GLY A 98 -7.53 -7.26 -9.13
N ILE A 99 -7.52 -8.46 -8.55
CA ILE A 99 -7.79 -8.67 -7.12
C ILE A 99 -6.71 -7.98 -6.26
N ALA A 100 -5.43 -8.13 -6.61
CA ALA A 100 -4.33 -7.45 -5.90
C ALA A 100 -4.50 -5.92 -5.97
N THR A 101 -4.83 -5.38 -7.13
CA THR A 101 -5.10 -3.95 -7.34
C THR A 101 -6.24 -3.43 -6.47
N ILE A 102 -7.38 -4.14 -6.45
CA ILE A 102 -8.54 -3.77 -5.62
C ILE A 102 -8.16 -3.76 -4.14
N TYR A 103 -7.48 -4.81 -3.66
CA TYR A 103 -7.10 -4.86 -2.25
C TYR A 103 -6.01 -3.85 -1.89
N PHE A 104 -5.12 -3.48 -2.81
CA PHE A 104 -4.17 -2.39 -2.59
C PHE A 104 -4.87 -1.04 -2.41
N ILE A 105 -5.88 -0.75 -3.24
CA ILE A 105 -6.74 0.42 -3.08
C ILE A 105 -7.46 0.37 -1.72
N TYR A 106 -7.97 -0.79 -1.30
CA TYR A 106 -8.58 -0.92 0.02
C TYR A 106 -7.58 -0.73 1.17
N VAL A 107 -6.38 -1.30 1.10
CA VAL A 107 -5.35 -1.13 2.14
C VAL A 107 -5.03 0.36 2.30
N THR A 108 -4.73 1.04 1.21
CA THR A 108 -4.42 2.48 1.22
C THR A 108 -5.62 3.32 1.68
N HIS A 109 -6.84 2.98 1.26
CA HIS A 109 -8.07 3.65 1.69
C HIS A 109 -8.28 3.55 3.19
N TYR A 110 -8.38 2.33 3.72
CA TYR A 110 -8.67 2.10 5.13
C TYR A 110 -7.55 2.61 6.03
N PHE A 111 -6.30 2.58 5.56
CA PHE A 111 -5.20 3.21 6.28
C PHE A 111 -5.34 4.74 6.33
N THR A 112 -5.68 5.37 5.20
CA THR A 112 -5.89 6.82 5.12
C THR A 112 -7.06 7.26 5.99
N GLU A 113 -8.22 6.61 5.87
CA GLU A 113 -9.40 6.87 6.71
C GLU A 113 -9.10 6.63 8.19
N GLY A 114 -8.28 5.63 8.50
CA GLY A 114 -7.77 5.40 9.85
C GLY A 114 -7.11 6.67 10.43
N ILE A 115 -6.17 7.24 9.69
CA ILE A 115 -5.46 8.46 10.11
C ILE A 115 -6.40 9.67 10.17
N LEU A 116 -7.35 9.79 9.23
CA LEU A 116 -8.30 10.91 9.22
C LEU A 116 -9.27 10.86 10.41
N LEU A 117 -9.71 9.66 10.81
CA LEU A 117 -10.54 9.47 11.99
C LEU A 117 -9.77 9.77 13.27
N ASP A 118 -8.53 9.31 13.39
CA ASP A 118 -7.68 9.64 14.53
C ASP A 118 -7.41 11.16 14.59
N ALA A 119 -7.23 11.82 13.44
CA ALA A 119 -7.12 13.27 13.36
C ALA A 119 -8.39 13.98 13.86
N LYS A 120 -9.58 13.46 13.50
CA LYS A 120 -10.86 13.99 13.96
C LYS A 120 -11.00 13.84 15.49
N THR A 121 -10.62 12.70 16.04
CA THR A 121 -10.59 12.46 17.50
C THR A 121 -9.62 13.41 18.20
N ALA A 122 -8.47 13.69 17.58
CA ALA A 122 -7.50 14.68 18.04
C ALA A 122 -7.91 16.15 17.77
N LYS A 123 -9.14 16.40 17.28
CA LYS A 123 -9.69 17.73 16.94
C LYS A 123 -8.87 18.51 15.91
N ILE A 124 -8.17 17.80 15.03
CA ILE A 124 -7.38 18.39 13.93
C ILE A 124 -8.27 18.53 12.69
N ASN A 125 -8.13 19.64 11.98
CA ASN A 125 -8.85 19.85 10.74
C ASN A 125 -8.29 18.92 9.64
N PHE A 126 -9.00 17.83 9.37
CA PHE A 126 -8.63 16.80 8.40
C PHE A 126 -8.58 17.30 6.95
N VAL A 127 -9.36 18.35 6.60
CA VAL A 127 -9.31 18.99 5.28
C VAL A 127 -7.93 19.62 5.05
N LYS A 128 -7.34 20.19 6.10
CA LYS A 128 -5.98 20.77 6.06
C LYS A 128 -4.88 19.70 5.97
N LEU A 129 -5.17 18.42 6.23
CA LEU A 129 -4.21 17.32 6.03
C LEU A 129 -4.06 16.99 4.54
N GLY A 130 -5.08 17.27 3.72
CA GLY A 130 -4.99 17.17 2.27
C GLY A 130 -4.73 15.76 1.73
N LEU A 131 -5.12 14.71 2.46
CA LEU A 131 -4.87 13.30 2.10
C LEU A 131 -5.87 12.74 1.08
N ASN A 132 -7.12 13.21 1.06
CA ASN A 132 -8.17 12.65 0.22
C ASN A 132 -7.91 12.84 -1.28
N THR A 133 -7.62 14.06 -1.73
CA THR A 133 -7.37 14.36 -3.15
C THR A 133 -6.23 13.53 -3.74
N PRO A 134 -5.02 13.48 -3.16
CA PRO A 134 -3.93 12.69 -3.73
C PRO A 134 -4.21 11.18 -3.68
N TRP A 135 -4.91 10.68 -2.65
CA TRP A 135 -5.29 9.27 -2.59
C TRP A 135 -6.30 8.89 -3.69
N ILE A 136 -7.34 9.70 -3.91
CA ILE A 136 -8.34 9.46 -4.97
C ILE A 136 -7.67 9.42 -6.34
N LEU A 137 -6.82 10.41 -6.64
CA LEU A 137 -6.09 10.46 -7.90
C LEU A 137 -5.19 9.23 -8.08
N MET A 138 -4.43 8.85 -7.04
CA MET A 138 -3.62 7.64 -7.07
C MET A 138 -4.48 6.39 -7.36
N GLY A 139 -5.62 6.23 -6.67
CA GLY A 139 -6.52 5.09 -6.87
C GLY A 139 -7.08 4.99 -8.29
N VAL A 140 -7.49 6.12 -8.89
CA VAL A 140 -7.97 6.18 -10.27
C VAL A 140 -6.88 5.73 -11.25
N PHE A 141 -5.65 6.21 -11.09
CA PHE A 141 -4.56 5.87 -12.00
C PHE A 141 -4.07 4.42 -11.85
N VAL A 142 -4.04 3.88 -10.62
CA VAL A 142 -3.77 2.45 -10.39
C VAL A 142 -4.83 1.58 -11.10
N MET A 143 -6.11 1.96 -11.02
CA MET A 143 -7.19 1.25 -11.71
C MET A 143 -7.09 1.39 -13.23
N ALA A 144 -6.80 2.59 -13.74
CA ALA A 144 -6.62 2.84 -15.17
C ALA A 144 -5.48 1.98 -15.74
N HIS A 145 -4.36 1.87 -15.00
CA HIS A 145 -3.25 1.00 -15.39
C HIS A 145 -3.69 -0.46 -15.50
N PHE A 146 -4.47 -0.97 -14.54
CA PHE A 146 -5.04 -2.32 -14.61
C PHE A 146 -5.95 -2.51 -15.82
N VAL A 147 -6.88 -1.58 -16.08
CA VAL A 147 -7.80 -1.65 -17.23
C VAL A 147 -7.01 -1.71 -18.53
N CYS A 148 -5.98 -0.88 -18.70
CA CYS A 148 -5.09 -0.95 -19.85
C CYS A 148 -4.42 -2.33 -19.97
N ALA A 149 -3.84 -2.85 -18.89
CA ALA A 149 -3.19 -4.16 -18.90
C ALA A 149 -4.14 -5.30 -19.32
N VAL A 150 -5.41 -5.24 -18.92
CA VAL A 150 -6.45 -6.19 -19.33
C VAL A 150 -6.83 -6.00 -20.80
N THR A 151 -7.18 -4.78 -21.21
CA THR A 151 -7.69 -4.48 -22.57
C THR A 151 -6.71 -4.92 -23.64
N PHE A 152 -5.42 -4.67 -23.42
CA PHE A 152 -4.42 -4.96 -24.42
C PHE A 152 -3.68 -6.30 -24.19
N LYS A 153 -4.06 -7.05 -23.15
CA LYS A 153 -3.50 -8.38 -22.79
C LYS A 153 -1.98 -8.40 -22.60
N GLN A 154 -1.37 -7.25 -22.39
CA GLN A 154 0.07 -7.06 -22.18
C GLN A 154 0.25 -5.91 -21.17
N PRO A 155 1.32 -5.89 -20.36
CA PRO A 155 1.64 -4.71 -19.55
C PRO A 155 2.00 -3.53 -20.48
N ILE A 156 1.30 -2.38 -20.35
CA ILE A 156 1.48 -1.16 -21.17
C ILE A 156 1.38 0.08 -20.26
N PRO A 157 1.81 1.28 -20.71
CA PRO A 157 3.17 1.74 -20.96
C PRO A 157 3.72 2.47 -19.72
N SER A 158 5.01 2.80 -19.75
CA SER A 158 5.73 3.54 -18.70
C SER A 158 5.00 4.77 -18.16
N ILE A 159 4.21 5.49 -18.97
CA ILE A 159 3.65 6.77 -18.58
C ILE A 159 2.54 6.67 -17.52
N THR A 160 1.67 5.66 -17.58
CA THR A 160 0.62 5.48 -16.55
C THR A 160 1.26 5.08 -15.22
N VAL A 161 2.31 4.24 -15.27
CA VAL A 161 3.11 3.87 -14.10
C VAL A 161 3.85 5.08 -13.53
N VAL A 162 4.45 5.92 -14.37
CA VAL A 162 5.15 7.15 -13.95
C VAL A 162 4.18 8.13 -13.30
N ILE A 163 3.02 8.38 -13.89
CA ILE A 163 2.00 9.27 -13.30
C ILE A 163 1.52 8.69 -11.95
N THR A 164 1.23 7.39 -11.91
CA THR A 164 0.82 6.71 -10.67
C THR A 164 1.88 6.82 -9.60
N PHE A 165 3.15 6.65 -9.97
CA PHE A 165 4.29 6.78 -9.07
C PHE A 165 4.42 8.20 -8.53
N MET A 166 4.33 9.22 -9.38
CA MET A 166 4.38 10.64 -8.96
C MET A 166 3.24 10.97 -7.99
N LEU A 167 2.02 10.49 -8.26
CA LEU A 167 0.88 10.66 -7.36
C LEU A 167 1.05 9.90 -6.04
N CYS A 168 1.61 8.69 -6.09
CA CYS A 168 1.91 7.90 -4.91
C CYS A 168 2.96 8.60 -4.03
N VAL A 169 4.02 9.14 -4.61
CA VAL A 169 5.03 9.94 -3.90
C VAL A 169 4.39 11.18 -3.28
N TYR A 170 3.57 11.92 -4.04
CA TYR A 170 2.87 13.09 -3.51
C TYR A 170 1.94 12.74 -2.34
N TYR A 171 1.17 11.66 -2.45
CA TYR A 171 0.36 11.12 -1.36
C TYR A 171 1.23 10.76 -0.14
N CYS A 172 2.35 10.05 -0.35
CA CYS A 172 3.27 9.65 0.72
C CYS A 172 3.89 10.84 1.45
N ILE A 173 4.23 11.92 0.73
CA ILE A 173 4.72 13.17 1.33
C ILE A 173 3.63 13.79 2.21
N LYS A 174 2.39 13.87 1.74
CA LYS A 174 1.27 14.38 2.53
C LYS A 174 1.01 13.51 3.76
N LEU A 175 1.09 12.20 3.61
CA LEU A 175 0.95 11.22 4.70
C LEU A 175 2.02 11.44 5.77
N TYR A 176 3.28 11.59 5.36
CA TYR A 176 4.40 11.89 6.26
C TYR A 176 4.21 13.22 7.00
N GLN A 177 3.70 14.25 6.34
CA GLN A 177 3.43 15.56 6.95
C GLN A 177 2.22 15.57 7.90
N ALA A 178 1.23 14.71 7.63
CA ALA A 178 0.02 14.59 8.44
C ALA A 178 0.31 13.83 9.75
N PHE A 179 1.14 12.80 9.68
CA PHE A 179 1.45 11.91 10.79
C PHE A 179 1.92 12.61 12.09
N PRO A 180 2.90 13.54 12.08
CA PRO A 180 3.29 14.37 13.23
C PRO A 180 2.13 15.02 13.96
N LYS A 181 1.17 15.52 13.18
CA LYS A 181 0.09 16.37 13.66
C LYS A 181 -0.90 15.50 14.42
N VAL A 182 -1.20 14.33 13.87
CA VAL A 182 -2.13 13.35 14.44
C VAL A 182 -1.53 12.62 15.64
N TYR A 183 -0.22 12.32 15.60
CA TYR A 183 0.48 11.58 16.66
C TYR A 183 1.70 12.35 17.20
N PRO A 184 1.51 13.47 17.93
CA PRO A 184 2.61 14.32 18.37
C PRO A 184 3.56 13.65 19.38
N GLY A 185 3.14 12.56 20.02
CA GLY A 185 3.95 11.78 20.96
C GLY A 185 4.80 10.68 20.32
N SER A 186 4.59 10.34 19.04
CA SER A 186 5.32 9.25 18.38
C SER A 186 6.63 9.69 17.71
N MET A 187 6.87 11.00 17.59
CA MET A 187 8.11 11.56 17.00
C MET A 187 9.06 12.19 18.04
N LYS A 188 8.80 11.98 19.34
CA LYS A 188 9.68 12.48 20.39
C LYS A 188 10.82 11.49 20.62
N THR A 189 11.88 11.64 19.83
CA THR A 189 13.23 11.18 20.18
C THR A 189 14.18 12.37 20.18
N GLU A 190 14.03 13.27 21.15
CA GLU A 190 15.13 14.16 21.53
C GLU A 190 15.28 14.10 23.05
N PRO A 191 16.43 13.65 23.58
CA PRO A 191 16.79 13.89 24.95
C PRO A 191 17.07 15.40 25.10
N ARG A 192 16.39 16.04 26.05
CA ARG A 192 16.86 17.31 26.59
C ARG A 192 18.08 17.05 27.46
#